data_AF-A0A351SQA7-F1
#
_entry.id   AF-A0A351SQA7-F1
#
_cell.length_a   1.000
_cell.length_b   1.000
_cell.length_c   1.000
_cell.angle_alpha   90.00
_cell.angle_beta   90.00
_cell.angle_gamma   90.00
#
_symmetry.space_group_name_H-M   'P 1'
#
loop_
_entity.id
_entity.type
_entity.pdbx_description
1 polymer ?
#
loop_
_entity_poly.entity_id
_entity_poly.type
_entity_poly.pdbx_seq_one_letter_code
_entity_poly.pdbx_strand_id
1 'polypeptide(L)'
;MKRVEYLSIIILTLFMGIMNVNAAKTSCPTADRKKLATEASYVKVDYEIKDISETKTLQIGDETTTYKVPNYSFVISIYNITENLYVYATTTNATSKKTLTIYPKDAVDGIYTFIDTNISDIYNYTFSIRSNNPNCQGLAIRTMKFTKPRYNAYSEFTYCKNSSNFYCQRFIGTEINIKDTDDFLNRIKVNNENSNPNRDKIEEAKQLKTLLKKNWKLYLSIFIAIIVIAIALVYGIRIYRKKKGWRL
;
A
#
# COMPACT_ATOMS: atom_id res chain seq x y z
N MET A 1 9.16 -56.90 -66.71
CA MET A 1 8.71 -56.91 -65.31
C MET A 1 9.80 -56.31 -64.44
N LYS A 2 9.71 -55.03 -64.10
CA LYS A 2 10.71 -54.29 -63.29
C LYS A 2 9.98 -53.20 -62.51
N ARG A 3 9.27 -53.52 -61.43
CA ARG A 3 8.58 -52.50 -60.60
C ARG A 3 8.28 -52.96 -59.16
N VAL A 4 9.18 -53.67 -58.46
CA VAL A 4 8.94 -53.94 -57.01
C VAL A 4 10.26 -54.06 -56.23
N GLU A 5 11.15 -53.07 -56.28
CA GLU A 5 12.31 -53.06 -55.34
C GLU A 5 12.65 -51.69 -54.75
N TYR A 6 12.10 -50.59 -55.29
CA TYR A 6 12.39 -49.24 -54.79
C TYR A 6 11.40 -48.73 -53.72
N LEU A 7 10.40 -49.52 -53.32
CA LEU A 7 9.41 -49.08 -52.32
C LEU A 7 9.88 -49.27 -50.86
N SER A 8 10.88 -50.12 -50.61
CA SER A 8 11.33 -50.42 -49.25
C SER A 8 12.39 -49.45 -48.71
N ILE A 9 13.00 -48.60 -49.56
CA ILE A 9 14.06 -47.67 -49.14
C ILE A 9 13.50 -46.28 -48.78
N ILE A 10 12.29 -45.93 -49.26
CA ILE A 10 11.68 -44.60 -49.00
C ILE A 10 11.05 -44.51 -47.59
N ILE A 11 10.74 -45.64 -46.96
CA ILE A 11 10.10 -45.66 -45.62
C ILE A 11 11.13 -45.49 -44.48
N LEU A 12 12.42 -45.74 -44.72
CA LEU A 12 13.44 -45.65 -43.66
C LEU A 12 14.06 -44.24 -43.50
N THR A 13 13.96 -43.38 -44.51
CA THR A 13 14.48 -42.00 -44.44
C THR A 13 13.49 -40.98 -43.91
N LEU A 14 12.23 -41.36 -43.66
CA LEU A 14 11.20 -40.46 -43.13
C LEU A 14 11.16 -40.37 -41.58
N PHE A 15 12.03 -41.12 -40.89
CA PHE A 15 12.08 -41.12 -39.41
C PHE A 15 13.16 -40.23 -38.78
N MET A 16 13.97 -39.51 -39.57
CA MET A 16 15.04 -38.64 -39.04
C MET A 16 14.72 -37.13 -39.06
N GLY A 17 13.50 -36.73 -39.41
CA GLY A 17 13.17 -35.34 -39.74
C GLY A 17 12.36 -34.53 -38.72
N ILE A 18 12.11 -35.02 -37.50
CA ILE A 18 11.32 -34.25 -36.51
C ILE A 18 11.83 -34.41 -35.07
N MET A 19 13.14 -34.30 -34.86
CA MET A 19 13.61 -33.78 -33.59
C MET A 19 13.52 -32.25 -33.65
N ASN A 20 12.28 -31.73 -33.64
CA ASN A 20 12.04 -30.47 -32.95
C ASN A 20 12.28 -30.76 -31.48
N VAL A 21 13.56 -30.72 -31.08
CA VAL A 21 13.90 -30.32 -29.72
C VAL A 21 13.49 -28.85 -29.67
N ASN A 22 12.18 -28.62 -29.50
CA ASN A 22 11.77 -27.51 -28.66
C ASN A 22 12.51 -27.79 -27.37
N ALA A 23 13.64 -27.10 -27.17
CA ALA A 23 14.30 -27.01 -25.89
C ALA A 23 13.22 -26.48 -24.97
N ALA A 24 12.49 -27.42 -24.37
CA ALA A 24 11.47 -27.15 -23.40
C ALA A 24 12.19 -26.30 -22.36
N LYS A 25 11.70 -25.05 -22.20
CA LYS A 25 11.98 -24.15 -21.08
C LYS A 25 12.76 -24.90 -20.02
N THR A 26 14.08 -24.69 -20.00
CA THR A 26 15.00 -25.45 -19.17
C THR A 26 14.35 -25.64 -17.81
N SER A 27 13.99 -26.88 -17.47
CA SER A 27 13.40 -27.17 -16.17
C SER A 27 14.37 -26.63 -15.14
N CYS A 28 13.96 -25.60 -14.40
CA CYS A 28 14.82 -24.88 -13.47
C CYS A 28 15.50 -25.90 -12.53
N PRO A 29 16.83 -26.08 -12.61
CA PRO A 29 17.51 -27.12 -11.85
C PRO A 29 17.27 -26.97 -10.34
N THR A 30 17.13 -28.08 -9.63
CA THR A 30 16.83 -28.07 -8.19
C THR A 30 17.86 -27.27 -7.38
N ALA A 31 19.14 -27.33 -7.77
CA ALA A 31 20.22 -26.56 -7.15
C ALA A 31 20.01 -25.05 -7.33
N ASP A 32 19.73 -24.59 -8.56
CA ASP A 32 19.45 -23.19 -8.87
C ASP A 32 18.22 -22.69 -8.11
N ARG A 33 17.15 -23.51 -8.07
CA ARG A 33 15.94 -23.19 -7.33
C ARG A 33 16.20 -23.02 -5.82
N LYS A 34 17.04 -23.86 -5.22
CA LYS A 34 17.39 -23.75 -3.80
C LYS A 34 18.18 -22.47 -3.52
N LYS A 35 19.16 -22.15 -4.38
CA LYS A 35 19.95 -20.91 -4.27
C LYS A 35 19.05 -19.67 -4.41
N LEU A 36 18.19 -19.64 -5.42
CA LEU A 36 17.22 -18.56 -5.64
C LEU A 36 16.25 -18.41 -4.47
N ALA A 37 15.80 -19.51 -3.87
CA ALA A 37 14.94 -19.47 -2.69
C ALA A 37 15.64 -18.85 -1.47
N THR A 38 16.92 -19.15 -1.28
CA THR A 38 17.75 -18.52 -0.24
C THR A 38 17.95 -17.04 -0.51
N GLU A 39 18.29 -16.64 -1.74
CA GLU A 39 18.42 -15.20 -2.08
C GLU A 39 17.08 -14.46 -1.87
N ALA A 40 15.97 -15.05 -2.33
CA ALA A 40 14.64 -14.47 -2.20
C ALA A 40 14.14 -14.40 -0.74
N SER A 41 14.71 -15.18 0.18
CA SER A 41 14.33 -15.13 1.61
C SER A 41 14.85 -13.85 2.28
N TYR A 42 15.98 -13.32 1.81
CA TYR A 42 16.57 -12.07 2.30
C TYR A 42 15.90 -10.82 1.76
N VAL A 43 15.15 -10.91 0.66
CA VAL A 43 14.34 -9.78 0.18
C VAL A 43 13.37 -9.37 1.28
N LYS A 44 13.40 -8.08 1.63
CA LYS A 44 12.55 -7.48 2.66
C LYS A 44 11.89 -6.22 2.10
N VAL A 45 10.65 -5.97 2.50
CA VAL A 45 9.96 -4.70 2.27
C VAL A 45 9.79 -4.03 3.63
N ASP A 46 10.16 -2.75 3.70
CA ASP A 46 9.95 -1.91 4.87
C ASP A 46 9.42 -0.54 4.44
N TYR A 47 8.90 0.22 5.40
CA TYR A 47 8.43 1.57 5.15
C TYR A 47 8.71 2.51 6.31
N GLU A 48 9.01 3.75 5.95
CA GLU A 48 9.13 4.88 6.87
C GLU A 48 8.01 5.88 6.56
N ILE A 49 7.43 6.47 7.60
CA ILE A 49 6.47 7.56 7.45
C ILE A 49 7.17 8.87 7.80
N LYS A 50 7.26 9.78 6.81
CA LYS A 50 7.78 11.13 7.01
C LYS A 50 6.65 12.12 7.19
N ASP A 51 6.68 12.87 8.29
CA ASP A 51 5.77 13.99 8.52
C ASP A 51 6.23 15.20 7.69
N ILE A 52 5.40 15.57 6.72
CA ILE A 52 5.60 16.73 5.84
C ILE A 52 4.43 17.72 6.01
N SER A 53 3.78 17.68 7.17
CA SER A 53 2.65 18.53 7.50
C SER A 53 3.07 20.00 7.53
N GLU A 54 2.19 20.86 7.05
CA GLU A 54 2.39 22.30 7.07
C GLU A 54 1.60 22.93 8.21
N THR A 55 2.20 23.91 8.86
CA THR A 55 1.48 24.78 9.80
C THR A 55 0.93 25.96 9.01
N LYS A 56 -0.38 26.19 9.10
CA LYS A 56 -1.07 27.29 8.44
C LYS A 56 -1.71 28.21 9.47
N THR A 57 -1.76 29.49 9.13
CA THR A 57 -2.41 30.52 9.93
C THR A 57 -3.65 31.00 9.20
N LEU A 58 -4.80 30.95 9.86
CA LEU A 58 -6.04 31.56 9.40
C LEU A 58 -6.26 32.83 10.23
N GLN A 59 -6.46 33.96 9.55
CA GLN A 59 -6.96 35.18 10.19
C GLN A 59 -8.47 35.24 10.04
N ILE A 60 -9.17 35.40 11.16
CA ILE A 60 -10.62 35.56 11.22
C ILE A 60 -10.87 36.84 12.02
N GLY A 61 -11.10 37.96 11.32
CA GLY A 61 -11.10 39.28 11.94
C GLY A 61 -9.71 39.64 12.47
N ASP A 62 -9.62 40.08 13.72
CA ASP A 62 -8.34 40.42 14.39
C ASP A 62 -7.65 39.20 15.05
N GLU A 63 -8.32 38.04 15.07
CA GLU A 63 -7.78 36.83 15.67
C GLU A 63 -7.02 35.98 14.66
N THR A 64 -5.81 35.54 15.05
CA THR A 64 -4.99 34.63 14.25
C THR A 64 -5.02 33.25 14.87
N THR A 65 -5.57 32.27 14.16
CA THR A 65 -5.58 30.86 14.58
C THR A 65 -4.58 30.07 13.76
N THR A 66 -3.70 29.34 14.45
CA THR A 66 -2.72 28.45 13.81
C THR A 66 -3.20 27.01 13.87
N TYR A 67 -3.12 26.28 12.76
CA TYR A 67 -3.51 24.88 12.66
C TYR A 67 -2.53 24.09 11.78
N LYS A 68 -2.30 22.82 12.15
CA LYS A 68 -1.45 21.90 11.39
C LYS A 68 -2.32 21.16 10.37
N VAL A 69 -1.92 21.18 9.10
CA VAL A 69 -2.55 20.39 8.05
C VAL A 69 -1.81 19.06 7.94
N PRO A 70 -2.42 17.93 8.36
CA PRO A 70 -1.75 16.63 8.34
C PRO A 70 -1.36 16.26 6.90
N ASN A 71 -0.07 16.00 6.69
CA ASN A 71 0.45 15.51 5.43
C ASN A 71 1.63 14.58 5.70
N TYR A 72 1.67 13.46 4.99
CA TYR A 72 2.66 12.41 5.21
C TYR A 72 3.13 11.81 3.91
N SER A 73 4.37 11.34 3.94
CA SER A 73 5.00 10.62 2.85
C SER A 73 5.40 9.23 3.33
N PHE A 74 4.92 8.20 2.64
CA PHE A 74 5.31 6.80 2.88
C PHE A 74 6.49 6.48 1.97
N VAL A 75 7.68 6.33 2.57
CA VAL A 75 8.90 5.93 1.88
C VAL A 75 9.01 4.41 1.98
N ILE A 76 8.69 3.72 0.90
CA ILE A 76 8.67 2.25 0.87
C ILE A 76 9.95 1.77 0.21
N SER A 77 10.69 0.91 0.91
CA SER A 77 12.00 0.40 0.51
C SER A 77 11.97 -1.11 0.39
N ILE A 78 12.54 -1.61 -0.70
CA ILE A 78 12.65 -3.04 -1.01
C ILE A 78 14.14 -3.37 -1.05
N TYR A 79 14.58 -4.18 -0.11
CA TYR A 79 15.99 -4.49 0.14
C TYR A 79 16.39 -5.82 -0.46
N ASN A 80 17.70 -5.99 -0.66
CA ASN A 80 18.36 -7.22 -1.08
C ASN A 80 17.90 -7.76 -2.45
N ILE A 81 17.67 -6.86 -3.41
CA ILE A 81 17.42 -7.22 -4.81
C ILE A 81 18.78 -7.57 -5.46
N THR A 82 19.02 -8.87 -5.67
CA THR A 82 20.25 -9.37 -6.30
C THR A 82 20.09 -9.49 -7.82
N GLU A 83 21.20 -9.58 -8.56
CA GLU A 83 21.22 -9.75 -10.03
C GLU A 83 20.34 -10.92 -10.54
N ASN A 84 20.19 -11.96 -9.72
CA ASN A 84 19.41 -13.16 -10.05
C ASN A 84 17.91 -12.99 -9.80
N LEU A 85 17.46 -11.86 -9.25
CA LEU A 85 16.08 -11.63 -8.84
C LEU A 85 15.54 -10.33 -9.42
N TYR A 86 14.24 -10.30 -9.70
CA TYR A 86 13.51 -9.07 -9.92
C TYR A 86 12.20 -9.12 -9.14
N VAL A 87 11.65 -7.95 -8.82
CA VAL A 87 10.43 -7.84 -8.01
C VAL A 87 9.28 -7.36 -8.89
N TYR A 88 8.20 -8.12 -8.92
CA TYR A 88 6.95 -7.73 -9.55
C TYR A 88 5.92 -7.36 -8.47
N ALA A 89 5.66 -6.06 -8.31
CA ALA A 89 4.71 -5.52 -7.36
C ALA A 89 3.36 -5.27 -8.02
N THR A 90 2.28 -5.67 -7.35
CA THR A 90 0.92 -5.35 -7.77
C THR A 90 0.12 -4.79 -6.61
N THR A 91 -0.73 -3.80 -6.87
CA THR A 91 -1.69 -3.29 -5.89
C THR A 91 -3.11 -3.73 -6.22
N THR A 92 -3.86 -4.10 -5.19
CA THR A 92 -5.31 -4.21 -5.27
C THR A 92 -5.93 -3.07 -4.48
N ASN A 93 -6.35 -2.01 -5.17
CA ASN A 93 -7.34 -1.07 -4.63
C ASN A 93 -8.57 -1.09 -5.56
N ALA A 94 -9.76 -0.82 -5.02
CA ALA A 94 -11.06 -0.93 -5.65
C ALA A 94 -11.21 -0.13 -6.97
N THR A 95 -10.30 0.83 -7.24
CA THR A 95 -10.45 1.77 -8.37
C THR A 95 -9.32 1.71 -9.40
N SER A 96 -8.17 1.09 -9.11
CA SER A 96 -7.14 0.83 -10.13
C SER A 96 -6.06 -0.15 -9.65
N LYS A 97 -5.72 -1.11 -10.52
CA LYS A 97 -4.58 -2.02 -10.33
C LYS A 97 -3.32 -1.31 -10.83
N LYS A 98 -2.36 -1.04 -9.94
CA LYS A 98 -1.02 -0.59 -10.34
C LYS A 98 -0.09 -1.78 -10.36
N THR A 99 0.80 -1.82 -11.35
CA THR A 99 1.84 -2.83 -11.48
C THR A 99 3.18 -2.13 -11.62
N LEU A 100 4.19 -2.61 -10.90
CA LEU A 100 5.55 -2.11 -10.97
C LEU A 100 6.49 -3.31 -11.05
N THR A 101 7.40 -3.29 -12.02
CA THR A 101 8.46 -4.29 -12.14
C THR A 101 9.77 -3.60 -11.83
N ILE A 102 10.55 -4.17 -10.89
CA ILE A 102 11.82 -3.63 -10.41
C ILE A 102 12.89 -4.64 -10.73
N TYR A 103 13.80 -4.27 -11.61
CA TYR A 103 15.00 -5.03 -11.92
C TYR A 103 16.17 -4.59 -11.03
N PRO A 104 17.23 -5.40 -10.91
CA PRO A 104 18.43 -5.05 -10.14
C PRO A 104 19.04 -3.70 -10.54
N LYS A 105 19.05 -3.40 -11.85
CA LYS A 105 19.53 -2.12 -12.41
C LYS A 105 18.74 -0.88 -11.96
N ASP A 106 17.50 -1.07 -11.49
CA ASP A 106 16.66 0.02 -11.01
C ASP A 106 16.94 0.31 -9.52
N ALA A 107 17.64 -0.60 -8.85
CA ALA A 107 18.04 -0.49 -7.45
C ALA A 107 19.46 0.06 -7.32
N VAL A 108 19.71 0.79 -6.23
CA VAL A 108 21.05 1.25 -5.84
C VAL A 108 21.47 0.39 -4.65
N ASP A 109 22.60 -0.30 -4.76
CA ASP A 109 23.11 -1.24 -3.75
C ASP A 109 22.07 -2.29 -3.30
N GLY A 110 21.28 -2.79 -4.26
CA GLY A 110 20.23 -3.78 -4.01
C GLY A 110 18.99 -3.23 -3.28
N ILE A 111 18.86 -1.91 -3.17
CA ILE A 111 17.74 -1.21 -2.55
C ILE A 111 16.96 -0.43 -3.61
N TYR A 112 15.67 -0.72 -3.76
CA TYR A 112 14.75 0.10 -4.53
C TYR A 112 13.81 0.85 -3.58
N THR A 113 13.70 2.16 -3.75
CA THR A 113 12.85 3.00 -2.91
C THR A 113 11.88 3.81 -3.76
N PHE A 114 10.62 3.85 -3.35
CA PHE A 114 9.61 4.72 -3.94
C PHE A 114 8.80 5.44 -2.88
N ILE A 115 8.22 6.57 -3.27
CA ILE A 115 7.48 7.46 -2.37
C ILE A 115 6.00 7.45 -2.75
N ASP A 116 5.14 7.22 -1.76
CA ASP A 116 3.69 7.41 -1.89
C ASP A 116 3.22 8.52 -0.94
N THR A 117 2.64 9.59 -1.48
CA THR A 117 2.09 10.72 -0.72
C THR A 117 0.58 10.62 -0.51
N ASN A 118 -0.04 9.52 -0.94
CA ASN A 118 -1.46 9.30 -0.66
C ASN A 118 -1.63 8.87 0.80
N ILE A 119 -2.20 9.76 1.61
CA ILE A 119 -2.48 9.49 3.02
C ILE A 119 -3.88 8.92 3.28
N SER A 120 -4.75 8.91 2.27
CA SER A 120 -6.17 8.60 2.41
C SER A 120 -6.48 7.13 2.14
N ASP A 121 -5.72 6.48 1.26
CA ASP A 121 -6.01 5.13 0.80
C ASP A 121 -5.09 4.10 1.45
N ILE A 122 -5.68 2.98 1.86
CA ILE A 122 -4.95 1.75 2.18
C ILE A 122 -4.57 1.08 0.85
N TYR A 123 -3.30 0.72 0.69
CA TYR A 123 -2.85 -0.08 -0.46
C TYR A 123 -2.31 -1.43 0.00
N ASN A 124 -2.92 -2.48 -0.52
CA ASN A 124 -2.44 -3.84 -0.34
C ASN A 124 -1.55 -4.21 -1.53
N TYR A 125 -0.25 -4.26 -1.27
CA TYR A 125 0.76 -4.68 -2.23
C TYR A 125 0.98 -6.18 -2.13
N THR A 126 1.10 -6.82 -3.29
CA THR A 126 1.63 -8.17 -3.44
C THR A 126 2.93 -8.06 -4.22
N PHE A 127 4.05 -8.35 -3.56
CA PHE A 127 5.37 -8.42 -4.15
C PHE A 127 5.68 -9.88 -4.50
N SER A 128 5.81 -10.18 -5.79
CA SER A 128 6.25 -11.46 -6.32
C SER A 128 7.74 -11.34 -6.66
N ILE A 129 8.58 -12.01 -5.88
CA ILE A 129 10.02 -12.13 -6.12
C ILE A 129 10.19 -13.23 -7.15
N ARG A 130 10.78 -12.86 -8.29
CA ARG A 130 10.91 -13.73 -9.46
C ARG A 130 12.36 -13.84 -9.87
N SER A 131 12.70 -14.97 -10.48
CA SER A 131 14.03 -15.25 -10.97
C SER A 131 14.33 -14.47 -12.26
N ASN A 132 15.46 -13.78 -12.25
CA ASN A 132 16.16 -13.23 -13.41
C ASN A 132 17.33 -14.12 -13.87
N ASN A 133 17.51 -15.29 -13.25
CA ASN A 133 18.53 -16.26 -13.66
C ASN A 133 18.11 -16.92 -14.99
N PRO A 134 18.98 -16.98 -16.02
CA PRO A 134 18.67 -17.57 -17.32
C PRO A 134 18.11 -18.99 -17.25
N ASN A 135 18.60 -19.82 -16.32
CA ASN A 135 18.15 -21.22 -16.16
C ASN A 135 16.74 -21.33 -15.55
N CYS A 136 16.27 -20.27 -14.90
CA CYS A 136 15.02 -20.24 -14.15
C CYS A 136 14.18 -19.00 -14.49
N GLN A 137 14.30 -18.47 -15.71
CA GLN A 137 13.81 -17.14 -16.05
C GLN A 137 12.30 -16.98 -15.79
N GLY A 138 11.94 -15.94 -15.05
CA GLY A 138 10.56 -15.58 -14.73
C GLY A 138 9.87 -16.46 -13.70
N LEU A 139 10.54 -17.47 -13.15
CA LEU A 139 9.97 -18.33 -12.11
C LEU A 139 9.67 -17.50 -10.85
N ALA A 140 8.43 -17.55 -10.37
CA ALA A 140 8.07 -16.96 -9.07
C ALA A 140 8.64 -17.81 -7.94
N ILE A 141 9.52 -17.22 -7.15
CA ILE A 141 10.25 -17.90 -6.08
C ILE A 141 9.56 -17.70 -4.73
N ARG A 142 9.13 -16.45 -4.46
CA ARG A 142 8.49 -16.06 -3.20
C ARG A 142 7.47 -14.97 -3.45
N THR A 143 6.40 -14.98 -2.68
CA THR A 143 5.43 -13.89 -2.65
C THR A 143 5.31 -13.36 -1.23
N MET A 144 5.25 -12.03 -1.09
CA MET A 144 4.99 -11.37 0.17
C MET A 144 3.91 -10.30 0.02
N LYS A 145 3.16 -10.09 1.10
CA LYS A 145 2.11 -9.09 1.18
C LYS A 145 2.58 -7.96 2.08
N PHE A 146 2.23 -6.75 1.70
CA PHE A 146 2.53 -5.54 2.44
C PHE A 146 1.33 -4.61 2.38
N THR A 147 0.90 -4.10 3.52
CA THR A 147 -0.21 -3.15 3.60
C THR A 147 0.34 -1.79 3.96
N LYS A 148 0.26 -0.85 3.03
CA LYS A 148 0.52 0.56 3.32
C LYS A 148 -0.68 1.09 4.10
N PRO A 149 -0.48 1.59 5.33
CA PRO A 149 -1.58 2.12 6.12
C PRO A 149 -2.04 3.47 5.56
N ARG A 150 -3.23 3.91 5.99
CA ARG A 150 -3.72 5.26 5.77
C ARG A 150 -3.70 6.07 7.06
N TYR A 151 -3.66 7.38 6.91
CA TYR A 151 -3.87 8.31 8.02
C TYR A 151 -5.30 8.18 8.55
N ASN A 152 -5.40 8.19 9.87
CA ASN A 152 -6.65 8.12 10.60
C ASN A 152 -7.00 9.48 11.21
N ALA A 153 -7.93 10.21 10.59
CA ALA A 153 -8.36 11.51 11.10
C ALA A 153 -8.98 11.44 12.51
N TYR A 154 -9.53 10.28 12.91
CA TYR A 154 -10.08 10.10 14.25
C TYR A 154 -9.02 10.13 15.36
N SER A 155 -7.75 9.88 15.03
CA SER A 155 -6.64 9.93 16.00
C SER A 155 -6.40 11.32 16.59
N GLU A 156 -6.86 12.37 15.90
CA GLU A 156 -6.72 13.77 16.35
C GLU A 156 -7.81 14.17 17.37
N PHE A 157 -8.80 13.31 17.62
CA PHE A 157 -9.83 13.62 18.60
C PHE A 157 -9.23 13.58 20.00
N THR A 158 -9.67 14.50 20.87
CA THR A 158 -9.18 14.58 22.26
C THR A 158 -9.35 13.27 23.03
N TYR A 159 -10.35 12.45 22.70
CA TYR A 159 -10.57 11.12 23.27
C TYR A 159 -9.44 10.12 22.99
N CYS A 160 -8.66 10.36 21.94
CA CYS A 160 -7.52 9.55 21.57
C CYS A 160 -6.22 9.98 22.24
N LYS A 161 -6.24 11.12 22.95
CA LYS A 161 -5.11 11.56 23.78
C LYS A 161 -4.85 10.50 24.85
N ASN A 162 -3.69 9.86 24.77
CA ASN A 162 -3.24 8.77 25.66
C ASN A 162 -4.06 7.47 25.59
N SER A 163 -4.84 7.26 24.52
CA SER A 163 -5.53 5.99 24.30
C SER A 163 -4.70 5.09 23.39
N SER A 164 -4.53 3.82 23.77
CA SER A 164 -3.95 2.77 22.91
C SER A 164 -4.98 2.11 21.97
N ASN A 165 -6.22 2.62 21.96
CA ASN A 165 -7.32 2.05 21.20
C ASN A 165 -6.99 2.03 19.70
N PHE A 166 -7.33 0.93 19.03
CA PHE A 166 -7.18 0.78 17.58
C PHE A 166 -7.75 1.98 16.79
N TYR A 167 -8.93 2.48 17.17
CA TYR A 167 -9.57 3.64 16.52
C TYR A 167 -8.82 4.96 16.72
N CYS A 168 -7.86 4.99 17.65
CA CYS A 168 -7.02 6.12 17.98
C CYS A 168 -5.61 6.02 17.39
N GLN A 169 -5.26 4.91 16.75
CA GLN A 169 -3.98 4.79 16.05
C GLN A 169 -3.91 5.80 14.90
N ARG A 170 -2.81 6.55 14.82
CA ARG A 170 -2.59 7.59 13.80
C ARG A 170 -2.58 7.03 12.37
N PHE A 171 -2.12 5.80 12.22
CA PHE A 171 -2.07 5.08 10.96
C PHE A 171 -2.71 3.70 11.11
N ILE A 172 -3.57 3.34 10.16
CA ILE A 172 -4.36 2.11 10.20
C ILE A 172 -4.23 1.34 8.89
N GLY A 173 -4.07 0.02 8.99
CA GLY A 173 -3.99 -0.88 7.84
C GLY A 173 -5.34 -1.49 7.42
N THR A 174 -6.42 -1.16 8.13
CA THR A 174 -7.76 -1.69 7.85
C THR A 174 -8.79 -0.57 7.83
N GLU A 175 -9.85 -0.76 7.04
CA GLU A 175 -10.90 0.24 6.95
C GLU A 175 -11.70 0.33 8.25
N ILE A 176 -11.86 1.56 8.73
CA ILE A 176 -12.73 1.87 9.84
C ILE A 176 -14.10 2.25 9.26
N ASN A 177 -15.08 1.36 9.47
CA ASN A 177 -16.48 1.66 9.17
C ASN A 177 -17.15 2.27 10.41
N ILE A 178 -17.12 3.59 10.50
CA ILE A 178 -17.84 4.40 11.48
C ILE A 178 -18.99 5.08 10.75
N LYS A 179 -20.21 4.89 11.26
CA LYS A 179 -21.41 5.48 10.68
C LYS A 179 -21.53 6.97 11.03
N ASP A 180 -21.24 7.31 12.27
CA ASP A 180 -21.36 8.66 12.82
C ASP A 180 -20.49 8.82 14.08
N THR A 181 -20.47 10.04 14.62
CA THR A 181 -19.69 10.37 15.82
C THR A 181 -20.13 9.56 17.05
N ASP A 182 -21.41 9.20 17.18
CA ASP A 182 -21.91 8.44 18.32
C ASP A 182 -21.44 6.97 18.24
N ASP A 183 -21.40 6.38 17.04
CA ASP A 183 -20.82 5.05 16.78
C ASP A 183 -19.32 5.02 17.14
N PHE A 184 -18.57 6.06 16.77
CA PHE A 184 -17.17 6.19 17.17
C PHE A 184 -17.00 6.26 18.70
N LEU A 185 -17.77 7.13 19.36
CA LEU A 185 -17.70 7.30 20.82
C LEU A 185 -18.11 6.02 21.56
N ASN A 186 -19.12 5.30 21.07
CA ASN A 186 -19.54 4.03 21.64
C ASN A 186 -18.44 2.96 21.50
N ARG A 187 -17.79 2.86 20.34
CA ARG A 187 -16.69 1.90 20.13
C ARG A 187 -15.44 2.21 20.95
N ILE A 188 -15.17 3.48 21.23
CA ILE A 188 -14.09 3.87 22.14
C ILE A 188 -14.45 3.57 23.60
N LYS A 189 -15.70 3.80 24.01
CA LYS A 189 -16.17 3.50 25.38
C LYS A 189 -16.12 2.01 25.71
N VAL A 190 -16.61 1.16 24.81
CA VAL A 190 -16.63 -0.30 24.98
C VAL A 190 -15.20 -0.86 25.15
N ASN A 191 -14.20 -0.25 24.53
CA ASN A 191 -12.80 -0.67 24.68
C ASN A 191 -12.10 -0.08 25.92
N ASN A 192 -12.49 1.12 26.38
CA ASN A 192 -11.96 1.71 27.62
C ASN A 192 -12.55 1.09 28.89
N GLU A 193 -13.79 0.59 28.85
CA GLU A 193 -14.43 -0.14 29.97
C GLU A 193 -13.81 -1.52 30.21
N ASN A 194 -13.30 -2.18 29.16
CA ASN A 194 -12.65 -3.50 29.28
C ASN A 194 -11.16 -3.42 29.70
N SER A 195 -10.61 -2.21 29.88
CA SER A 195 -9.17 -1.98 30.09
C SER A 195 -8.82 -1.29 31.41
N ASN A 196 -9.78 -1.05 32.34
CA ASN A 196 -9.48 -0.29 33.56
C ASN A 196 -10.15 -0.85 34.83
N PRO A 197 -9.38 -1.30 35.85
CA PRO A 197 -9.90 -1.87 37.10
C PRO A 197 -10.37 -0.85 38.15
N ASN A 198 -10.64 0.43 37.81
CA ASN A 198 -11.13 1.40 38.81
C ASN A 198 -12.38 2.18 38.37
N ARG A 199 -13.39 2.13 39.24
CA ARG A 199 -14.81 2.42 39.01
C ARG A 199 -15.27 3.86 39.35
N ASP A 200 -14.40 4.86 39.28
CA ASP A 200 -14.74 6.20 39.80
C ASP A 200 -15.06 7.29 38.75
N LYS A 201 -15.26 6.95 37.46
CA LYS A 201 -15.46 7.96 36.38
C LYS A 201 -16.86 8.02 35.74
N ILE A 202 -17.90 7.58 36.44
CA ILE A 202 -19.27 7.58 35.91
C ILE A 202 -19.91 8.99 35.99
N GLU A 203 -19.42 9.86 36.88
CA GLU A 203 -20.01 11.18 37.13
C GLU A 203 -19.47 12.27 36.17
N GLU A 204 -18.17 12.25 35.83
CA GLU A 204 -17.56 13.16 34.84
C GLU A 204 -18.14 12.94 33.42
N ALA A 205 -18.52 11.70 33.08
CA ALA A 205 -19.07 11.36 31.76
C ALA A 205 -20.47 11.97 31.50
N LYS A 206 -21.25 12.25 32.56
CA LYS A 206 -22.55 12.92 32.45
C LYS A 206 -22.39 14.42 32.23
N GLN A 207 -21.43 15.06 32.90
CA GLN A 207 -21.13 16.48 32.72
C GLN A 207 -20.46 16.78 31.36
N LEU A 208 -19.71 15.83 30.79
CA LEU A 208 -19.09 16.00 29.47
C LEU A 208 -20.10 15.83 28.32
N LYS A 209 -21.11 14.95 28.48
CA LYS A 209 -22.21 14.77 27.51
C LYS A 209 -23.02 16.05 27.27
N THR A 210 -23.18 16.90 28.29
CA THR A 210 -23.93 18.16 28.17
C THR A 210 -23.15 19.24 27.44
N LEU A 211 -21.82 19.31 27.60
CA LEU A 211 -20.95 20.25 26.88
C LEU A 211 -20.89 19.94 25.36
N LEU A 212 -20.90 18.66 24.99
CA LEU A 212 -20.83 18.21 23.59
C LEU A 212 -22.13 18.43 22.82
N LYS A 213 -23.30 18.20 23.44
CA LYS A 213 -24.60 18.50 22.81
C LYS A 213 -24.76 19.98 22.51
N LYS A 214 -24.17 20.87 23.33
CA LYS A 214 -24.36 22.32 23.21
C LYS A 214 -23.66 22.92 21.99
N ASN A 215 -22.48 22.40 21.62
CA ASN A 215 -21.64 23.03 20.59
C ASN A 215 -21.39 22.15 19.35
N TRP A 216 -22.07 21.01 19.22
CA TRP A 216 -21.89 20.06 18.10
C TRP A 216 -22.08 20.70 16.71
N LYS A 217 -23.00 21.66 16.57
CA LYS A 217 -23.23 22.38 15.29
C LYS A 217 -22.04 23.25 14.88
N LEU A 218 -21.29 23.80 15.84
CA LEU A 218 -20.08 24.58 15.58
C LEU A 218 -18.93 23.65 15.12
N TYR A 219 -18.79 22.48 15.75
CA TYR A 219 -17.79 21.49 15.33
C TYR A 219 -18.09 20.88 13.96
N LEU A 220 -19.37 20.63 13.66
CA LEU A 220 -19.82 20.19 12.34
C LEU A 220 -19.51 21.25 11.26
N SER A 221 -19.69 22.54 11.56
CA SER A 221 -19.38 23.60 10.59
C SER A 221 -17.87 23.70 10.31
N ILE A 222 -17.02 23.54 11.33
CA ILE A 222 -15.56 23.47 11.16
C ILE A 222 -15.16 22.26 10.31
N PHE A 223 -15.76 21.09 10.57
CA PHE A 223 -15.50 19.87 9.81
C PHE A 223 -15.88 20.00 8.32
N ILE A 224 -17.07 20.57 8.04
CA ILE A 224 -17.52 20.84 6.67
C ILE A 224 -16.60 21.85 5.99
N ALA A 225 -16.16 22.91 6.70
CA ALA A 225 -15.24 23.90 6.16
C ALA A 225 -13.90 23.27 5.73
N ILE A 226 -13.35 22.35 6.53
CA ILE A 226 -12.10 21.63 6.21
C ILE A 226 -12.28 20.75 4.96
N ILE A 227 -13.41 20.05 4.82
CA ILE A 227 -13.71 19.22 3.64
C ILE A 227 -13.82 20.08 2.38
N VAL A 228 -14.51 21.23 2.45
CA VAL A 228 -14.67 22.13 1.30
C VAL A 228 -13.32 22.68 0.84
N ILE A 229 -12.43 23.03 1.78
CA ILE A 229 -11.06 23.48 1.46
C ILE A 229 -10.25 22.37 0.79
N ALA A 230 -10.34 21.14 1.29
CA ALA A 230 -9.65 19.99 0.71
C ALA A 230 -10.13 19.70 -0.73
N ILE A 231 -11.44 19.78 -0.98
CA ILE A 231 -12.01 19.60 -2.32
C ILE A 231 -11.54 20.72 -3.26
N ALA A 232 -11.54 21.97 -2.81
CA ALA A 232 -11.08 23.11 -3.61
C ALA A 232 -9.59 23.00 -3.98
N LEU A 233 -8.74 22.52 -3.06
CA LEU A 233 -7.32 22.28 -3.33
C LEU A 233 -7.11 21.16 -4.35
N VAL A 234 -7.82 20.04 -4.21
CA VAL A 234 -7.74 18.93 -5.17
C VAL A 234 -8.22 19.38 -6.55
N TYR A 235 -9.32 20.12 -6.63
CA TYR A 235 -9.87 20.64 -7.89
C TYR A 235 -8.94 21.67 -8.54
N GLY A 236 -8.35 22.57 -7.74
CA GLY A 236 -7.35 23.55 -8.17
C GLY A 236 -6.10 22.89 -8.73
N ILE A 237 -5.56 21.86 -8.05
CA ILE A 237 -4.43 21.07 -8.55
C ILE A 237 -4.79 20.38 -9.87
N ARG A 238 -6.01 19.85 -10.00
CA ARG A 238 -6.50 19.21 -11.23
C ARG A 238 -6.57 20.18 -12.41
N ILE A 239 -7.11 21.38 -12.19
CA ILE A 239 -7.19 22.44 -13.21
C ILE A 239 -5.79 22.94 -13.59
N TYR A 240 -4.91 23.13 -12.60
CA TYR A 240 -3.54 23.57 -12.82
C TYR A 240 -2.74 22.56 -13.66
N ARG A 241 -2.87 21.26 -13.39
CA ARG A 241 -2.27 20.19 -14.20
C ARG A 241 -2.81 20.18 -15.63
N LYS A 242 -4.10 20.47 -15.83
CA LYS A 242 -4.73 20.54 -17.16
C LYS A 242 -4.24 21.74 -18.00
N LYS A 243 -3.97 22.89 -17.37
CA LYS A 243 -3.45 24.10 -18.06
C LYS A 243 -1.97 23.99 -18.44
N LYS A 244 -1.15 23.27 -17.67
CA LYS A 244 0.30 23.11 -17.97
C LYS A 244 0.63 21.97 -18.93
N GLY A 245 -0.37 21.32 -19.55
CA GLY A 245 -0.12 20.30 -20.57
C GLY A 245 0.60 19.05 -20.04
N TRP A 246 0.56 18.78 -18.73
CA TRP A 246 1.06 17.53 -18.19
C TRP A 246 0.03 16.44 -18.49
N ARG A 247 0.27 15.71 -19.58
CA ARG A 247 -0.42 14.46 -19.90
C ARG A 247 0.03 13.41 -18.89
N LEU A 248 -0.94 12.85 -18.15
CA LEU A 248 -0.84 11.47 -17.66
C LEU A 248 -1.34 10.56 -18.78
#